data_AF-A0A0M8W3W3-F1
#
_entry.id   AF-A0A0M8W3W3-F1
#
_cell.length_a   1.000
_cell.length_b   1.000
_cell.length_c   1.000
_cell.angle_alpha   90.00
_cell.angle_beta   90.00
_cell.angle_gamma   90.00
#
_symmetry.space_group_name_H-M   'P 1'
#
loop_
_entity.id
_entity.type
_entity.pdbx_description
1 polymer ?
#
loop_
_entity_poly.entity_id
_entity_poly.type
_entity_poly.pdbx_seq_one_letter_code
_entity_poly.pdbx_strand_id
1 'polypeptide(L)'
;MTFPEFGFAGRSVTRITAPDRKGPGAVIRAVALDPERELSSPHRRYEPERVAAVAGISSGGPAGAEWPLEPLADGVALNGGRCAVYATARVRSIRSGATWTSRGATYQVRLRPLLPDEADCAAL
;
A
#
# COMPACT_ATOMS: atom_id res chain seq x y z
N MET A 1 43.81 12.70 20.99
CA MET A 1 43.08 11.56 20.41
C MET A 1 41.97 11.16 21.36
N THR A 2 40.83 10.76 20.80
CA THR A 2 39.71 10.05 21.43
C THR A 2 38.52 10.91 21.89
N PHE A 3 37.34 10.43 21.50
CA PHE A 3 36.07 11.09 21.19
C PHE A 3 35.19 11.39 22.42
N PRO A 4 34.24 12.35 22.36
CA PRO A 4 33.16 12.43 23.33
C PRO A 4 32.14 11.30 23.09
N GLU A 5 31.79 10.59 24.16
CA GLU A 5 30.66 9.66 24.21
C GLU A 5 29.34 10.43 24.06
N PHE A 6 28.55 10.08 23.06
CA PHE A 6 27.16 10.52 22.94
C PHE A 6 26.30 9.69 23.90
N GLY A 7 25.81 10.33 24.96
CA GLY A 7 24.81 9.75 25.85
C GLY A 7 23.50 9.49 25.10
N PHE A 8 23.09 8.23 24.99
CA PHE A 8 21.76 7.86 24.51
C PHE A 8 20.74 8.06 25.64
N ALA A 9 20.07 9.21 25.62
CA ALA A 9 18.89 9.45 26.45
C ALA A 9 17.65 8.77 25.83
N GLY A 10 17.01 7.90 26.62
CA GLY A 10 15.57 7.66 26.59
C GLY A 10 15.06 6.52 25.70
N ARG A 11 14.83 5.34 26.30
CA ARG A 11 13.86 4.37 25.74
C ARG A 11 12.46 4.96 25.89
N SER A 12 11.83 5.38 24.80
CA SER A 12 10.42 5.78 24.81
C SER A 12 9.55 4.54 25.07
N VAL A 13 9.06 4.40 26.31
CA VAL A 13 8.09 3.36 26.67
C VAL A 13 6.69 3.97 26.56
N THR A 14 5.93 3.53 25.56
CA THR A 14 4.51 3.89 25.47
C THR A 14 3.72 2.96 26.39
N ARG A 15 3.17 3.51 27.47
CA ARG A 15 2.24 2.81 28.35
C ARG A 15 0.83 2.97 27.79
N ILE A 16 0.20 1.87 27.42
CA ILE A 16 -1.21 1.83 27.03
C ILE A 16 -2.04 1.66 28.31
N THR A 17 -2.89 2.64 28.63
CA THR A 17 -3.82 2.57 29.76
C THR A 17 -5.23 2.40 29.21
N ALA A 18 -5.91 1.32 29.59
CA ALA A 18 -7.33 1.17 29.29
C ALA A 18 -8.14 2.27 30.02
N PRO A 19 -9.16 2.85 29.39
CA PRO A 19 -9.99 3.86 30.05
C PRO A 19 -10.70 3.26 31.26
N ASP A 20 -10.72 4.03 32.34
CA ASP A 20 -11.34 3.64 33.61
C ASP A 20 -12.86 3.49 33.41
N ARG A 21 -13.44 2.41 33.96
CA ARG A 21 -14.83 2.00 33.71
C ARG A 21 -15.80 2.83 34.56
N LYS A 22 -15.92 4.13 34.31
CA LYS A 22 -16.90 5.00 34.99
C LYS A 22 -18.19 5.13 34.18
N GLY A 23 -19.23 4.42 34.65
CA GLY A 23 -20.63 4.56 34.22
C GLY A 23 -21.15 3.33 33.47
N PRO A 24 -22.50 3.13 33.40
CA PRO A 24 -23.11 2.14 32.52
C PRO A 24 -23.01 2.65 31.07
N GLY A 25 -21.77 2.78 30.58
CA GLY A 25 -21.51 2.89 29.16
C GLY A 25 -22.01 1.62 28.52
N ALA A 26 -22.82 1.75 27.47
CA ALA A 26 -23.20 0.64 26.63
C ALA A 26 -21.90 -0.03 26.16
N VAL A 27 -21.51 -1.10 26.85
CA VAL A 27 -20.48 -2.00 26.39
C VAL A 27 -21.12 -2.59 25.14
N ILE A 28 -20.71 -2.13 23.96
CA ILE A 28 -20.99 -2.89 22.76
C ILE A 28 -20.31 -4.23 23.04
N ARG A 29 -21.14 -5.21 23.38
CA ARG A 29 -20.69 -6.57 23.66
C ARG A 29 -19.86 -6.93 22.44
N ALA A 30 -18.57 -7.19 22.63
CA ALA A 30 -17.77 -7.76 21.58
C ALA A 30 -18.58 -8.94 21.06
N VAL A 31 -18.93 -8.91 19.76
CA VAL A 31 -19.61 -10.02 19.12
C VAL A 31 -18.78 -11.24 19.47
N ALA A 32 -19.41 -12.22 20.14
CA ALA A 32 -18.73 -13.46 20.46
C ALA A 32 -18.43 -14.12 19.11
N LEU A 33 -17.19 -13.98 18.66
CA LEU A 33 -16.71 -14.66 17.47
C LEU A 33 -16.77 -16.14 17.78
N ASP A 34 -17.53 -16.89 17.00
CA ASP A 34 -17.50 -18.34 16.99
C ASP A 34 -16.44 -18.73 15.96
N PRO A 35 -15.20 -19.06 16.37
CA PRO A 35 -14.13 -19.31 15.42
C PRO A 35 -14.42 -20.51 14.51
N GLU A 36 -15.21 -21.49 14.94
CA GLU A 36 -15.57 -22.62 14.07
C GLU A 36 -16.52 -22.19 12.96
N ARG A 37 -17.49 -21.33 13.26
CA ARG A 37 -18.42 -20.78 12.27
C ARG A 37 -17.79 -19.68 11.41
N GLU A 38 -17.03 -18.77 12.02
CA GLU A 38 -16.42 -17.60 11.37
C GLU A 38 -15.23 -18.00 10.48
N LEU A 39 -14.49 -19.06 10.85
CA LEU A 39 -13.39 -19.61 10.05
C LEU A 39 -13.79 -20.86 9.25
N SER A 40 -15.10 -21.19 9.19
CA SER A 40 -15.62 -22.34 8.43
C SER A 40 -15.43 -22.21 6.92
N SER A 41 -15.11 -21.00 6.42
CA SER A 41 -14.86 -20.78 5.01
C SER A 41 -13.57 -21.51 4.59
N PRO A 42 -13.61 -22.30 3.50
CA PRO A 42 -12.40 -22.95 3.01
C PRO A 42 -11.36 -21.88 2.67
N HIS A 43 -10.20 -21.93 3.34
CA HIS A 43 -9.08 -21.04 3.07
C HIS A 43 -8.68 -21.14 1.60
N ARG A 44 -9.06 -20.13 0.80
CA ARG A 44 -8.53 -19.94 -0.55
C ARG A 44 -7.40 -18.95 -0.49
N ARG A 45 -6.28 -19.30 -1.13
CA ARG A 45 -5.20 -18.34 -1.34
C ARG A 45 -5.76 -17.21 -2.19
N TYR A 46 -5.53 -15.99 -1.75
CA TYR A 46 -5.88 -14.82 -2.53
C TYR A 46 -5.03 -14.77 -3.81
N GLU A 47 -5.71 -14.82 -4.96
CA GLU A 47 -5.10 -14.66 -6.27
C GLU A 47 -5.60 -13.34 -6.88
N PRO A 48 -4.76 -12.29 -6.88
CA PRO A 48 -5.18 -11.00 -7.41
C PRO A 48 -5.43 -11.10 -8.91
N GLU A 49 -6.60 -10.66 -9.36
CA GLU A 49 -6.93 -10.55 -10.79
C GLU A 49 -6.48 -9.21 -11.37
N ARG A 50 -6.42 -8.17 -10.52
CA ARG A 50 -6.13 -6.79 -10.89
C ARG A 50 -5.01 -6.20 -10.05
N VAL A 51 -4.23 -5.33 -10.66
CA VAL A 51 -3.13 -4.60 -10.03
C VAL A 51 -3.23 -3.13 -10.44
N ALA A 52 -3.21 -2.24 -9.46
CA ALA A 52 -3.02 -0.82 -9.68
C ALA A 52 -1.53 -0.50 -9.82
N ALA A 53 -1.17 0.18 -10.89
CA ALA A 53 0.13 0.83 -11.04
C ALA A 53 0.00 2.30 -10.66
N VAL A 54 0.57 2.67 -9.51
CA VAL A 54 0.61 4.04 -9.01
C VAL A 54 1.94 4.65 -9.40
N ALA A 55 1.90 5.69 -10.23
CA ALA A 55 3.04 6.36 -10.81
C ALA A 55 3.16 7.79 -10.25
N GLY A 56 4.18 8.01 -9.41
CA GLY A 56 4.55 9.35 -8.95
C GLY A 56 5.57 9.97 -9.90
N ILE A 57 5.43 11.27 -10.23
CA ILE A 57 6.44 11.98 -11.03
C ILE A 57 7.73 12.07 -10.19
N SER A 58 8.87 11.70 -10.79
CA SER A 58 10.18 11.77 -10.16
C SER A 58 10.99 12.90 -10.80
N SER A 59 11.18 13.99 -10.05
CA SER A 59 11.99 15.13 -10.47
C SER A 59 13.43 14.93 -10.00
N GLY A 60 14.33 14.55 -10.90
CA GLY A 60 15.78 14.51 -10.62
C GLY A 60 16.43 13.14 -10.48
N GLY A 61 15.73 12.05 -10.83
CA GLY A 61 16.33 10.72 -10.97
C GLY A 61 16.87 10.44 -12.38
N PRO A 62 17.83 9.51 -12.54
CA PRO A 62 18.20 9.02 -13.87
C PRO A 62 16.97 8.42 -14.57
N ALA A 63 16.90 8.59 -15.89
CA ALA A 63 15.83 8.00 -16.69
C ALA A 63 15.79 6.48 -16.49
N GLY A 64 14.58 5.94 -16.35
CA GLY A 64 14.36 4.51 -16.22
C GLY A 64 14.23 3.82 -17.58
N ALA A 65 13.94 2.52 -17.54
CA ALA A 65 13.50 1.80 -18.74
C ALA A 65 12.14 2.36 -19.22
N GLU A 66 11.84 2.18 -20.51
CA GLU A 66 10.53 2.55 -21.04
C GLU A 66 9.42 1.71 -20.41
N TRP A 67 8.34 2.37 -20.01
CA TRP A 67 7.15 1.71 -19.49
C TRP A 67 6.52 0.82 -20.57
N PRO A 68 6.40 -0.51 -20.35
CA PRO A 68 6.05 -1.45 -21.40
C PRO A 68 4.54 -1.55 -21.67
N LEU A 69 3.71 -0.84 -20.90
CA LEU A 69 2.26 -0.84 -21.02
C LEU A 69 1.76 0.52 -21.54
N GLU A 70 0.45 0.72 -21.50
CA GLU A 70 -0.19 1.97 -21.86
C GLU A 70 0.44 3.16 -21.10
N PRO A 71 0.58 4.33 -21.75
CA PRO A 71 1.29 5.46 -21.16
C PRO A 71 0.74 5.84 -19.79
N LEU A 72 1.62 5.96 -18.80
CA LEU A 72 1.26 6.30 -17.42
C LEU A 72 0.54 7.65 -17.30
N ALA A 73 0.81 8.57 -18.23
CA ALA A 73 0.16 9.87 -18.30
C ALA A 73 -1.36 9.78 -18.58
N ASP A 74 -1.82 8.70 -19.20
CA ASP A 74 -3.23 8.48 -19.56
C ASP A 74 -4.04 7.91 -18.37
N GLY A 75 -3.36 7.56 -17.27
CA GLY A 75 -3.99 7.14 -16.03
C GLY A 75 -4.76 8.26 -15.31
N VAL A 76 -5.63 7.85 -14.40
CA VAL A 76 -6.40 8.78 -13.56
C VAL A 76 -5.48 9.46 -12.54
N ALA A 77 -5.82 10.68 -12.15
CA ALA A 77 -5.07 11.39 -11.12
C ALA A 77 -5.29 10.71 -9.75
N LEU A 78 -4.20 10.44 -9.03
CA LEU A 78 -4.25 9.86 -7.69
C LEU A 78 -3.11 10.43 -6.84
N ASN A 79 -3.43 11.11 -5.74
CA ASN A 79 -2.45 11.63 -4.77
C ASN A 79 -1.28 12.43 -5.40
N GLY A 80 -1.56 13.25 -6.42
CA GLY A 80 -0.54 14.04 -7.13
C GLY A 80 0.28 13.25 -8.16
N GLY A 81 -0.03 11.98 -8.38
CA GLY A 81 0.51 11.13 -9.43
C GLY A 81 -0.55 10.65 -10.41
N ARG A 82 -0.26 9.52 -11.06
CA ARG A 82 -1.15 8.82 -11.98
C ARG A 82 -1.40 7.40 -11.51
N CYS A 83 -2.59 6.88 -11.79
CA CYS A 83 -2.93 5.50 -11.50
C CYS A 83 -3.61 4.85 -12.71
N ALA A 84 -3.24 3.62 -12.99
CA ALA A 84 -3.90 2.78 -13.99
C ALA A 84 -4.06 1.35 -13.43
N VAL A 85 -5.14 0.69 -13.79
CA VAL A 85 -5.41 -0.69 -13.39
C VAL A 85 -5.14 -1.62 -14.54
N TYR A 86 -4.42 -2.70 -14.26
CA TYR A 86 -4.07 -3.74 -15.23
C TYR A 86 -4.46 -5.11 -14.71
N ALA A 87 -4.71 -6.04 -15.63
CA ALA A 87 -4.80 -7.45 -15.28
C ALA A 87 -3.45 -7.94 -14.76
N THR A 88 -3.45 -8.77 -13.70
CA THR A 88 -2.23 -9.30 -13.07
C THR A 88 -1.30 -9.97 -14.07
N ALA A 89 -1.84 -10.68 -15.07
CA ALA A 89 -1.05 -11.34 -16.11
C ALA A 89 -0.15 -10.38 -16.90
N ARG A 90 -0.58 -9.13 -17.13
CA ARG A 90 0.18 -8.12 -17.89
C ARG A 90 1.32 -7.49 -17.10
N VAL A 91 1.24 -7.51 -15.76
CA VAL A 91 2.20 -6.84 -14.88
C VAL A 91 3.12 -7.81 -14.13
N ARG A 92 2.95 -9.13 -14.27
CA ARG A 92 3.73 -10.15 -13.55
C ARG A 92 5.25 -10.01 -13.71
N SER A 93 5.71 -9.57 -14.88
CA SER A 93 7.13 -9.37 -15.18
C SER A 93 7.64 -7.97 -14.85
N ILE A 94 6.75 -7.04 -14.48
CA ILE A 94 7.10 -5.64 -14.24
C ILE A 94 7.60 -5.47 -12.82
N ARG A 95 8.77 -4.86 -12.69
CA ARG A 95 9.37 -4.56 -11.38
C ARG A 95 8.65 -3.37 -10.73
N SER A 96 8.04 -3.64 -9.56
CA SER A 96 7.51 -2.60 -8.67
C SER A 96 8.63 -1.81 -7.97
N GLY A 97 8.38 -0.55 -7.66
CA GLY A 97 9.30 0.36 -6.98
C GLY A 97 10.45 0.88 -7.86
N ALA A 98 10.47 0.50 -9.14
CA ALA A 98 11.47 0.95 -10.10
C ALA A 98 11.10 2.28 -10.76
N THR A 99 12.12 2.96 -11.26
CA THR A 99 11.97 4.15 -12.09
C THR A 99 11.70 3.73 -13.53
N TRP A 100 10.71 4.35 -14.15
CA TRP A 100 10.28 4.12 -15.53
C TRP A 100 10.13 5.45 -16.26
N THR A 101 10.28 5.40 -17.58
CA THR A 101 10.04 6.55 -18.45
C THR A 101 8.81 6.28 -19.31
N SER A 102 7.91 7.26 -19.41
CA SER A 102 6.70 7.19 -20.22
C SER A 102 6.41 8.56 -20.81
N ARG A 103 6.28 8.67 -22.14
CA ARG A 103 6.10 9.94 -22.87
C ARG A 103 7.06 11.06 -22.44
N GLY A 104 8.33 10.71 -22.24
CA GLY A 104 9.39 11.66 -21.89
C GLY A 104 9.39 12.13 -20.43
N ALA A 105 8.44 11.69 -19.60
CA ALA A 105 8.44 11.93 -18.16
C ALA A 105 8.97 10.71 -17.40
N THR A 106 9.68 10.98 -16.31
CA THR A 106 10.22 9.95 -15.41
C THR A 106 9.27 9.74 -14.24
N TYR A 107 8.90 8.49 -14.00
CA TYR A 107 7.97 8.07 -12.95
C TYR A 107 8.63 7.07 -12.03
N GLN A 108 8.30 7.13 -10.74
CA GLN A 108 8.49 6.03 -9.82
C GLN A 108 7.17 5.25 -9.72
N VAL A 109 7.19 3.99 -10.14
CA VAL A 109 5.97 3.17 -10.22
C VAL A 109 5.92 2.15 -9.08
N ARG A 110 4.80 2.11 -8.36
CA ARG A 110 4.49 1.05 -7.40
C ARG A 110 3.30 0.24 -7.89
N LEU A 111 3.48 -1.06 -7.96
CA LEU A 111 2.42 -2.02 -8.25
C LEU A 111 1.77 -2.47 -6.95
N ARG A 112 0.45 -2.34 -6.84
CA ARG A 112 -0.37 -2.79 -5.71
C ARG A 112 -1.48 -3.70 -6.22
N PRO A 113 -1.49 -5.00 -5.87
CA PRO A 113 -2.64 -5.87 -6.13
C PRO A 113 -3.91 -5.30 -5.49
N LEU A 114 -5.02 -5.25 -6.24
CA LEU A 114 -6.31 -4.74 -5.77
C LEU A 114 -7.12 -5.86 -5.13
N LEU A 115 -7.64 -5.63 -3.92
CA LEU A 115 -8.54 -6.56 -3.24
C LEU A 115 -9.79 -6.88 -4.08
N PRO A 116 -10.50 -7.99 -3.80
CA PRO A 116 -11.68 -8.38 -4.57
C PRO A 116 -12.72 -7.24 -4.71
N ASP A 117 -12.92 -6.48 -3.63
CA ASP A 117 -13.88 -5.37 -3.57
C ASP A 117 -13.32 -4.03 -4.08
N GLU A 118 -12.02 -3.95 -4.37
CA GLU A 118 -11.37 -2.76 -4.92
C GLU A 118 -11.40 -2.84 -6.46
N ALA A 119 -12.30 -2.07 -7.06
CA ALA A 119 -12.53 -2.15 -8.50
C ALA A 119 -11.55 -1.31 -9.35
N ASP A 120 -11.10 -0.18 -8.81
CA ASP A 120 -10.39 0.85 -9.55
C ASP A 120 -9.40 1.63 -8.66
N CYS A 121 -8.78 2.65 -9.26
CA CYS A 121 -7.86 3.54 -8.58
C CYS A 121 -8.52 4.47 -7.54
N ALA A 122 -9.84 4.62 -7.54
CA ALA A 122 -10.56 5.46 -6.57
C ALA A 122 -10.73 4.73 -5.21
N ALA A 123 -10.57 3.41 -5.20
CA ALA A 123 -10.55 2.59 -3.98
C ALA A 123 -9.17 2.56 -3.28
N LEU A 124 -8.21 3.38 -3.73
CA LEU A 124 -6.83 3.45 -3.22
C LEU A 124 -6.58 4.61 -2.23
#